data_AF-A0A1S8BGM7-F1
#
_entry.id   AF-A0A1S8BGM7-F1
#
_cell.length_a   1.000
_cell.length_b   1.000
_cell.length_c   1.000
_cell.angle_alpha   90.00
_cell.angle_beta   90.00
_cell.angle_gamma   90.00
#
_symmetry.space_group_name_H-M   'P 1'
#
loop_
_entity.id
_entity.type
_entity.pdbx_description
1 polymer ?
#
loop_
_entity_poly.entity_id
_entity_poly.type
_entity_poly.pdbx_seq_one_letter_code
_entity_poly.pdbx_strand_id
1 'polypeptide(L)'
;MFRDALVVMAADHDGDQSDNPMFEQLQALIDNPPKEINGVPDSFLDELDRVPKKSLKKDDECAICRLPFLDDPYPLVVELPCNAAHRFDLDCIRPWLKLNSTCPLDRKDLLKKKAPPPPDDDEEDWDDQFA
;
A
#
# COMPACT_ATOMS: atom_id res chain seq x y z
N MET A 1 17.05 8.05 -17.12
CA MET A 1 16.86 6.67 -16.63
C MET A 1 15.56 6.05 -17.16
N PHE A 2 14.36 6.58 -16.86
CA PHE A 2 13.11 6.02 -17.43
C PHE A 2 12.86 6.38 -18.90
N ARG A 3 13.22 7.60 -19.34
CA ARG A 3 13.18 8.02 -20.76
C ARG A 3 14.06 7.15 -21.65
N ASP A 4 15.23 6.75 -21.13
CA ASP A 4 16.21 5.96 -21.88
C ASP A 4 15.69 4.56 -22.19
N ALA A 5 14.90 3.96 -21.28
CA ALA A 5 14.31 2.64 -21.50
C ALA A 5 13.22 2.63 -22.59
N LEU A 6 12.39 3.68 -22.67
CA LEU A 6 11.37 3.78 -23.72
C LEU A 6 11.99 3.99 -25.11
N VAL A 7 13.04 4.82 -25.19
CA VAL A 7 13.77 5.06 -26.45
C VAL A 7 14.41 3.77 -26.96
N VAL A 8 14.96 2.95 -26.08
CA VAL A 8 15.52 1.64 -26.46
C VAL A 8 14.43 0.68 -26.94
N MET A 9 13.29 0.59 -26.25
CA MET A 9 12.19 -0.29 -26.65
C MET A 9 11.52 0.13 -27.97
N ALA A 10 11.54 1.42 -28.32
CA ALA A 10 11.07 1.91 -29.61
C ALA A 10 12.06 1.63 -30.76
N ALA A 11 13.34 1.47 -30.46
CA ALA A 11 14.39 1.23 -31.46
C ALA A 11 14.49 -0.24 -31.91
N ASP A 12 13.99 -1.19 -31.10
CA ASP A 12 14.11 -2.64 -31.36
C ASP A 12 12.92 -3.24 -32.14
N HIS A 13 11.94 -2.42 -32.57
CA HIS A 13 10.79 -2.88 -33.37
C HIS A 13 10.87 -2.35 -34.80
N ASP A 14 11.00 -3.24 -35.78
CA ASP A 14 11.03 -2.93 -37.24
C ASP A 14 9.72 -2.29 -37.79
N GLY A 15 8.77 -1.93 -36.92
CA GLY A 15 7.50 -1.32 -37.28
C GLY A 15 7.43 0.14 -36.82
N ASP A 16 7.00 1.02 -37.70
CA ASP A 16 6.73 2.43 -37.42
C ASP A 16 5.59 2.55 -36.38
N GLN A 17 5.95 2.64 -35.10
CA GLN A 17 5.00 2.84 -34.00
C GLN A 17 4.68 4.32 -33.74
N SER A 18 5.21 5.24 -34.57
CA SER A 18 5.03 6.69 -34.40
C SER A 18 3.56 7.13 -34.47
N ASP A 19 2.69 6.30 -35.07
CA ASP A 19 1.26 6.57 -35.20
C ASP A 19 0.39 5.86 -34.13
N ASN A 20 0.97 5.20 -33.13
CA ASN A 20 0.16 4.52 -32.11
C ASN A 20 -0.32 5.54 -31.03
N PRO A 21 -1.63 5.84 -30.94
CA PRO A 21 -2.14 6.83 -30.00
C PRO A 21 -1.91 6.44 -28.52
N MET A 22 -1.69 5.15 -28.21
CA MET A 22 -1.30 4.72 -26.86
C MET A 22 0.14 5.09 -26.52
N PHE A 23 1.04 5.10 -27.50
CA PHE A 23 2.43 5.52 -27.32
C PHE A 23 2.53 7.02 -27.09
N GLU A 24 1.76 7.82 -27.84
CA GLU A 24 1.71 9.27 -27.65
C GLU A 24 1.20 9.63 -26.25
N GLN A 25 0.15 8.94 -25.77
CA GLN A 25 -0.36 9.13 -24.40
C GLN A 25 0.69 8.75 -23.34
N LEU A 26 1.41 7.64 -23.52
CA LEU A 26 2.47 7.24 -22.60
C LEU A 26 3.61 8.27 -22.58
N GLN A 27 4.02 8.76 -23.75
CA GLN A 27 5.06 9.79 -23.87
C GLN A 27 4.65 11.08 -23.17
N ALA A 28 3.39 11.52 -23.34
CA ALA A 28 2.86 12.72 -22.67
C ALA A 28 2.85 12.59 -21.14
N LEU A 29 2.58 11.40 -20.59
CA LEU A 29 2.66 11.13 -19.15
C LEU A 29 4.10 11.12 -18.62
N ILE A 30 5.06 10.63 -19.41
CA ILE A 30 6.48 10.66 -19.07
C ILE A 30 7.02 12.11 -19.07
N ASP A 31 6.59 12.91 -20.04
CA ASP A 31 7.03 14.30 -20.16
C ASP A 31 6.36 15.23 -19.16
N ASN A 32 5.18 14.86 -18.67
CA ASN A 32 4.45 15.56 -17.63
C ASN A 32 4.22 14.64 -16.43
N PRO A 33 5.28 14.29 -15.66
CA PRO A 33 5.11 13.45 -14.49
C PRO A 33 4.19 14.12 -13.46
N PRO A 34 3.42 13.33 -12.69
CA PRO A 34 2.61 13.86 -11.60
C PRO A 34 3.46 14.72 -10.65
N LYS A 35 3.01 15.95 -10.39
CA LYS A 35 3.74 16.90 -9.53
C LYS A 35 3.65 16.56 -8.05
N GLU A 36 2.65 15.76 -7.66
CA GLU A 36 2.37 15.41 -6.28
C GLU A 36 2.39 13.88 -6.12
N ILE A 37 3.25 13.41 -5.22
CA ILE A 37 3.28 12.03 -4.76
C ILE A 37 2.44 11.94 -3.48
N ASN A 38 1.40 11.11 -3.49
CA ASN A 38 0.52 10.93 -2.35
C ASN A 38 1.06 9.82 -1.42
N GLY A 39 2.28 10.00 -0.92
CA GLY A 39 2.92 9.10 0.02
C GLY A 39 2.70 9.50 1.48
N VAL A 40 3.09 8.62 2.40
CA VAL A 40 3.15 8.91 3.84
C VAL A 40 4.48 9.60 4.20
N PRO A 41 4.53 10.45 5.24
CA PRO A 41 5.78 11.00 5.74
C PRO A 41 6.65 9.90 6.37
N ASP A 42 7.97 10.08 6.38
CA ASP A 42 8.89 9.10 6.98
C ASP A 42 8.59 8.85 8.48
N SER A 43 8.11 9.87 9.21
CA SER A 43 7.67 9.73 10.60
C SER A 43 6.56 8.70 10.78
N PHE A 44 5.66 8.57 9.80
CA PHE A 44 4.60 7.56 9.83
C PHE A 44 5.19 6.13 9.78
N LEU A 45 6.26 5.92 9.02
CA LEU A 45 6.91 4.61 8.91
C LEU A 45 7.66 4.23 10.20
N ASP A 46 8.16 5.23 10.92
CA ASP A 46 8.87 5.03 12.18
C ASP A 46 7.90 4.73 13.34
N GLU A 47 6.68 5.25 13.26
CA GLU A 47 5.59 5.04 14.22
C GLU A 47 4.79 3.74 14.02
N LEU A 48 5.03 2.99 12.92
CA LEU A 48 4.33 1.73 12.66
C LEU A 48 4.61 0.68 13.75
N ASP A 49 3.56 -0.02 14.16
CA ASP A 49 3.64 -1.07 15.17
C ASP A 49 4.54 -2.22 14.70
N ARG A 50 5.50 -2.58 15.55
CA ARG A 50 6.44 -3.69 15.32
C ARG A 50 5.82 -4.99 15.81
N VAL A 51 5.83 -6.02 14.97
CA VAL A 51 5.38 -7.36 15.36
C VAL A 51 6.57 -8.12 15.96
N PRO A 52 6.51 -8.55 17.23
CA PRO A 52 7.62 -9.29 17.83
C PRO A 52 7.79 -10.66 17.16
N LYS A 53 9.03 -11.09 16.95
CA LYS A 53 9.34 -12.40 16.32
C LYS A 53 8.61 -13.59 16.97
N LYS A 54 8.35 -13.52 18.28
CA LYS A 54 7.66 -14.57 19.05
C LYS A 54 6.19 -14.75 18.69
N SER A 55 5.54 -13.73 18.12
CA SER A 55 4.13 -13.83 17.68
C SER A 55 3.99 -14.26 16.22
N LEU A 56 5.09 -14.37 15.47
CA LEU A 56 5.09 -14.82 14.08
C LEU A 56 5.03 -16.34 14.01
N LYS A 57 4.21 -16.85 13.09
CA LYS A 57 4.12 -18.27 12.76
C LYS A 57 5.05 -18.62 11.60
N LYS A 58 5.32 -19.91 11.40
CA LYS A 58 6.14 -20.38 10.26
C LYS A 58 5.50 -20.09 8.90
N ASP A 59 4.18 -20.04 8.85
CA ASP A 59 3.42 -19.79 7.62
C ASP A 59 3.20 -18.29 7.37
N ASP A 60 3.63 -17.42 8.29
CA ASP A 60 3.52 -15.98 8.10
C ASP A 60 4.62 -15.51 7.14
N GLU A 61 4.20 -14.91 6.02
CA GLU A 61 5.07 -14.44 4.95
C GLU A 61 4.70 -13.03 4.50
N CYS A 62 5.66 -12.30 3.96
CA CYS A 62 5.41 -10.96 3.44
C CYS A 62 4.59 -11.04 2.15
N ALA A 63 3.47 -10.32 2.07
CA ALA A 63 2.65 -10.30 0.85
C ALA A 63 3.32 -9.63 -0.37
N ILE A 64 4.39 -8.85 -0.17
CA ILE A 64 5.11 -8.16 -1.24
C ILE A 64 6.20 -9.07 -1.84
N CYS A 65 7.10 -9.59 -1.01
CA CYS A 65 8.22 -10.42 -1.49
C CYS A 65 7.95 -11.94 -1.44
N ARG A 66 6.85 -12.36 -0.81
CA ARG A 66 6.44 -13.78 -0.66
C ARG A 66 7.48 -14.66 0.03
N LEU A 67 8.29 -14.07 0.90
CA LEU A 67 9.24 -14.77 1.75
C LEU A 67 8.69 -14.94 3.17
N PRO A 68 8.85 -16.12 3.79
CA PRO A 68 8.53 -16.33 5.20
C PRO A 68 9.30 -15.36 6.09
N PHE A 69 8.63 -14.73 7.06
CA PHE A 69 9.31 -13.80 7.95
C PHE A 69 10.38 -14.47 8.81
N LEU A 70 10.19 -15.74 9.15
CA LEU A 70 11.11 -16.47 10.02
C LEU A 70 12.37 -17.00 9.31
N ASP A 71 12.47 -16.83 7.99
CA ASP A 71 13.70 -17.14 7.25
C ASP A 71 14.81 -16.10 7.55
N ASP A 72 14.42 -14.88 7.95
CA ASP A 72 15.36 -13.88 8.46
C ASP A 72 15.67 -14.14 9.96
N PRO A 73 16.96 -14.18 10.36
CA PRO A 73 17.36 -14.16 11.76
C PRO A 73 16.78 -12.99 12.57
N TYR A 74 16.63 -11.80 11.97
CA TYR A 74 16.20 -10.55 12.60
C TYR A 74 15.07 -9.87 11.80
N PRO A 75 13.88 -10.48 11.72
CA PRO A 75 12.81 -9.97 10.88
C PRO A 75 12.24 -8.65 11.41
N LEU A 76 12.18 -7.64 10.55
CA LEU A 76 11.58 -6.34 10.85
C LEU A 76 10.17 -6.27 10.28
N VAL A 77 9.23 -6.92 10.97
CA VAL A 77 7.83 -6.96 10.55
C VAL A 77 7.05 -5.80 11.16
N VAL A 78 6.30 -5.09 10.32
CA VAL A 78 5.34 -4.05 10.71
C VAL A 78 3.92 -4.47 10.43
N GLU A 79 3.02 -3.96 11.25
CA GLU A 79 1.57 -4.09 11.08
C GLU A 79 0.98 -2.75 10.66
N LEU A 80 0.13 -2.75 9.62
CA LEU A 80 -0.55 -1.54 9.18
C LEU A 80 -1.84 -1.29 9.99
N PRO A 81 -2.20 -0.03 10.29
CA PRO A 81 -3.35 0.31 11.16
C PRO A 81 -4.73 -0.05 10.58
N CYS A 82 -4.80 -0.42 9.29
CA CYS A 82 -6.02 -0.81 8.63
C CYS A 82 -6.56 -2.17 9.14
N ASN A 83 -5.68 -3.16 9.36
CA ASN A 83 -6.02 -4.51 9.81
C ASN A 83 -4.78 -5.20 10.43
N ALA A 84 -4.97 -5.91 11.55
CA ALA A 84 -3.89 -6.62 12.23
C ALA A 84 -3.25 -7.77 11.42
N ALA A 85 -3.96 -8.28 10.40
CA ALA A 85 -3.42 -9.27 9.47
C ALA A 85 -2.55 -8.64 8.36
N HIS A 86 -2.56 -7.32 8.18
CA HIS A 86 -1.80 -6.64 7.14
C HIS A 86 -0.37 -6.38 7.62
N ARG A 87 0.45 -7.41 7.51
CA ARG A 87 1.84 -7.44 7.96
C ARG A 87 2.81 -7.50 6.79
N PHE A 88 3.89 -6.75 6.91
CA PHE A 88 4.91 -6.66 5.87
C PHE A 88 6.28 -6.52 6.50
N ASP A 89 7.30 -6.91 5.74
CA ASP A 89 8.66 -6.49 6.03
C ASP A 89 8.76 -4.98 5.82
N LEU A 90 9.39 -4.26 6.76
CA LEU A 90 9.58 -2.82 6.71
C LEU A 90 10.23 -2.35 5.41
N ASP A 91 11.22 -3.07 4.92
CA ASP A 91 11.96 -2.70 3.71
C ASP A 91 11.14 -2.95 2.45
N CYS A 92 10.23 -3.93 2.50
CA CYS A 92 9.32 -4.21 1.40
C CYS A 92 8.18 -3.17 1.30
N ILE A 93 7.62 -2.74 2.45
CA ILE A 93 6.47 -1.82 2.46
C ILE A 93 6.87 -0.35 2.31
N ARG A 94 8.09 0.03 2.73
CA ARG A 94 8.57 1.42 2.69
C ARG A 94 8.53 2.04 1.28
N PRO A 95 9.01 1.39 0.19
CA PRO A 95 8.92 1.95 -1.16
C PRO A 95 7.48 2.23 -1.61
N TRP A 96 6.55 1.33 -1.27
CA TRP A 96 5.14 1.51 -1.59
C TRP A 96 4.55 2.73 -0.89
N LEU A 97 4.80 2.85 0.42
CA LEU A 97 4.22 3.91 1.25
C LEU A 97 4.81 5.29 0.96
N LYS A 98 6.02 5.37 0.41
CA LYS A 98 6.58 6.65 -0.10
C LYS A 98 5.84 7.19 -1.31
N LEU A 99 5.11 6.35 -2.04
CA LEU A 99 4.38 6.72 -3.25
C LEU A 99 2.87 6.73 -3.04
N ASN A 100 2.37 5.93 -2.09
CA ASN A 100 0.94 5.71 -1.86
C ASN A 100 0.61 5.73 -0.36
N SER A 101 -0.39 6.50 0.04
CA SER A 101 -0.91 6.54 1.41
C SER A 101 -1.85 5.36 1.74
N THR A 102 -1.93 4.35 0.87
CA THR A 102 -2.92 3.26 0.95
C THR A 102 -2.28 1.90 1.22
N CYS A 103 -3.01 0.99 1.85
CA CYS A 103 -2.57 -0.38 2.03
C CYS A 103 -2.49 -1.15 0.70
N PRO A 104 -1.42 -1.93 0.44
CA PRO A 104 -1.33 -2.78 -0.76
C PRO A 104 -2.44 -3.84 -0.89
N LEU A 105 -3.02 -4.27 0.23
CA LEU A 105 -3.99 -5.37 0.27
C LEU A 105 -5.44 -4.90 0.17
N ASP A 106 -5.84 -3.89 0.94
CA ASP A 106 -7.24 -3.43 0.99
C ASP A 106 -7.45 -2.00 0.47
N ARG A 107 -6.39 -1.32 0.03
CA ARG A 107 -6.40 0.05 -0.51
C ARG A 107 -6.98 1.10 0.44
N LYS A 108 -7.16 0.80 1.73
CA LYS A 108 -7.59 1.80 2.71
C LYS A 108 -6.50 2.83 2.92
N ASP A 109 -6.92 4.08 3.03
CA ASP A 109 -6.07 5.22 3.35
C ASP A 109 -5.59 5.12 4.80
N LEU A 110 -4.27 5.06 4.97
CA LEU A 110 -3.62 4.86 6.26
C LEU A 110 -3.50 6.14 7.08
N LEU A 111 -3.70 7.31 6.45
CA LEU A 111 -3.65 8.62 7.13
C LEU A 111 -4.99 9.01 7.77
N LYS A 112 -6.11 8.38 7.36
CA LYS A 112 -7.43 8.60 7.97
C LYS A 112 -7.55 7.76 9.23
N LYS A 113 -7.38 8.39 10.40
CA LYS A 113 -7.64 7.76 11.71
C LYS A 113 -9.08 7.21 11.74
N LYS A 114 -9.26 5.97 12.20
CA LYS A 114 -10.60 5.42 12.50
C LYS A 114 -11.26 6.32 13.52
N ALA A 115 -12.45 6.85 13.19
CA ALA A 115 -13.29 7.53 14.17
C ALA A 115 -13.64 6.52 15.29
N PRO A 116 -13.75 6.96 16.56
CA PRO A 116 -14.23 6.09 17.62
C PRO A 116 -15.63 5.55 17.23
N PRO A 117 -15.96 4.30 17.61
CA PRO A 117 -17.28 3.76 17.36
C PRO A 117 -18.33 4.72 17.97
N PRO A 118 -19.44 4.99 17.26
CA PRO A 118 -20.53 5.76 17.82
C PRO A 118 -21.00 5.08 19.13
N PRO A 119 -21.38 5.85 20.16
CA PRO A 119 -21.90 5.28 21.39
C PRO A 119 -23.11 4.39 21.06
N ASP A 120 -23.13 3.19 21.64
CA ASP A 120 -24.29 2.31 21.58
C ASP A 120 -25.45 3.05 22.25
N ASP A 121 -26.44 3.41 21.44
CA ASP A 121 -27.72 3.95 21.89
C ASP A 121 -28.68 2.76 21.99
N ASP A 122 -28.52 2.00 23.07
CA ASP A 122 -29.45 0.98 23.52
C ASP A 122 -30.60 1.64 24.29
N GLU A 123 -31.35 2.54 23.64
CA GLU A 123 -32.65 2.97 24.13
C GLU A 123 -33.70 1.89 23.80
N GLU A 124 -33.90 1.03 24.79
CA GLU A 124 -35.08 0.21 25.04
C GLU A 124 -36.37 1.05 24.90
N ASP A 125 -37.07 0.96 23.76
CA ASP A 125 -38.45 1.48 23.64
C ASP A 125 -39.33 0.62 22.73
N TRP A 126 -39.62 -0.60 23.17
CA TRP A 126 -40.62 -1.47 22.51
C TRP A 126 -41.76 -1.92 23.44
N ASP A 127 -41.96 -1.26 24.58
CA ASP A 127 -42.97 -1.65 25.57
C ASP A 127 -44.31 -0.90 25.45
N ASP A 128 -44.49 -0.02 24.46
CA ASP A 128 -45.69 0.83 24.34
C ASP A 128 -46.70 0.43 23.26
N GLN A 129 -46.70 -0.83 22.79
CA GLN A 129 -47.69 -1.31 21.80
C GLN A 129 -48.78 -2.25 22.35
N PHE A 130 -49.20 -2.07 23.61
CA PHE A 130 -50.44 -2.66 24.13
C PHE A 130 -51.11 -1.75 25.18
N ALA A 131 -51.78 -0.68 24.73
CA ALA A 131 -52.77 0.06 25.52
C ALA A 131 -53.97 0.47 24.66
#